data_AF-A0AAV2AM41-F1
#
_entry.id   AF-A0AAV2AM41-F1
#
_cell.length_a   1.000
_cell.length_b   1.000
_cell.length_c   1.000
_cell.angle_alpha   90.00
_cell.angle_beta   90.00
_cell.angle_gamma   90.00
#
_symmetry.space_group_name_H-M   'P 1'
#
loop_
_entity.id
_entity.type
_entity.pdbx_description
1 polymer ?
#
loop_
_entity_poly.entity_id
_entity_poly.type
_entity_poly.pdbx_seq_one_letter_code
_entity_poly.pdbx_strand_id
1 'polypeptide(L)'
;VTVTSRRRKWAEPLSRGVRLPCFNRSCFFGESGVSLSLQNLARRRAAKKILITKVMASAVDKEGVRDAYQDVRSDTSGTNWALFRYKGAEIVHDCSGENLQELKDALSDDERAFAFVRVFAGDEMSKRKKFVLLTWVGPSVSTLKRARVSIDKALVKQVVQNFAVELQIESPDELSDDFLRSAVDRVGGANYGTGTRT
;
A
#
# COMPACT_ATOMS: atom_id res chain seq x y z
N VAL A 1 -24.11 -21.88 51.57
CA VAL A 1 -25.04 -23.02 51.39
C VAL A 1 -24.67 -23.69 50.06
N THR A 2 -23.58 -24.47 50.03
CA THR A 2 -23.48 -25.95 50.16
C THR A 2 -23.64 -26.73 48.85
N VAL A 3 -22.54 -27.40 48.45
CA VAL A 3 -22.34 -28.78 47.92
C VAL A 3 -23.20 -29.21 46.70
N THR A 4 -22.69 -29.78 45.59
CA THR A 4 -22.21 -31.17 45.37
C THR A 4 -21.84 -31.32 43.88
N SER A 5 -20.60 -31.61 43.49
CA SER A 5 -20.05 -32.96 43.21
C SER A 5 -20.98 -33.95 42.47
N ARG A 6 -20.54 -34.45 41.31
CA ARG A 6 -20.68 -35.87 40.94
C ARG A 6 -19.77 -36.30 39.79
N ARG A 7 -18.74 -37.06 40.18
CA ARG A 7 -18.02 -38.05 39.37
C ARG A 7 -19.00 -39.00 38.66
N ARG A 8 -18.63 -39.47 37.47
CA ARG A 8 -18.95 -40.85 37.05
C ARG A 8 -17.64 -41.56 36.71
N LYS A 9 -17.31 -42.55 37.54
CA LYS A 9 -16.40 -43.67 37.28
C LYS A 9 -17.27 -44.85 36.85
N TRP A 10 -16.84 -45.60 35.84
CA TRP A 10 -17.02 -47.06 35.61
C TRP A 10 -15.92 -47.41 34.56
N ALA A 11 -14.77 -48.05 34.87
CA ALA A 11 -14.49 -49.46 35.20
C ALA A 11 -14.94 -50.43 34.07
N GLU A 12 -14.04 -50.79 33.14
CA GLU A 12 -13.28 -52.08 33.00
C GLU A 12 -14.12 -53.23 32.34
N PRO A 13 -13.55 -54.20 31.57
CA PRO A 13 -12.34 -54.95 31.94
C PRO A 13 -11.40 -55.53 30.82
N LEU A 14 -10.19 -55.88 31.27
CA LEU A 14 -9.39 -57.09 31.05
C LEU A 14 -9.06 -57.64 29.62
N SER A 15 -7.75 -57.57 29.34
CA SER A 15 -6.86 -58.67 28.93
C SER A 15 -7.12 -59.42 27.61
N ARG A 16 -6.08 -59.44 26.75
CA ARG A 16 -5.37 -60.65 26.32
C ARG A 16 -4.15 -60.27 25.49
N GLY A 17 -2.98 -60.71 25.95
CA GLY A 17 -1.75 -60.66 25.18
C GLY A 17 -1.76 -61.67 24.04
N VAL A 18 -1.23 -61.26 22.90
CA VAL A 18 -0.75 -62.16 21.87
C VAL A 18 0.64 -61.67 21.49
N ARG A 19 1.65 -62.46 21.86
CA ARG A 19 3.00 -62.40 21.27
C ARG A 19 2.87 -62.81 19.81
N LEU A 20 3.38 -61.97 18.90
CA LEU A 20 3.69 -62.37 17.54
C LEU A 20 5.20 -62.31 17.30
N PRO A 21 5.72 -63.17 16.41
CA PRO A 21 7.09 -63.65 16.46
C PRO A 21 8.10 -62.69 15.84
N CYS A 22 9.33 -62.82 16.32
CA CYS A 22 10.54 -62.32 15.67
C CYS A 22 10.57 -62.79 14.22
N PHE A 23 10.35 -61.88 13.27
CA PHE A 23 10.71 -62.08 11.87
C PHE A 23 11.95 -61.26 11.58
N ASN A 24 13.09 -61.95 11.65
CA ASN A 24 14.35 -61.51 11.11
C ASN A 24 14.21 -61.51 9.57
N ARG A 25 14.20 -60.33 8.95
CA ARG A 25 14.55 -60.23 7.53
C ARG A 25 15.23 -58.89 7.26
N SER A 26 16.53 -59.05 7.00
CA SER A 26 17.43 -58.16 6.31
C SER A 26 16.81 -57.48 5.08
N CYS A 27 17.42 -56.33 4.75
CA CYS A 27 17.26 -55.53 3.54
C CYS A 27 16.08 -54.55 3.56
N PHE A 28 16.31 -53.37 4.15
CA PHE A 28 15.85 -52.13 3.53
C PHE A 28 17.02 -51.15 3.43
N PHE A 29 17.31 -50.86 2.16
CA PHE A 29 18.11 -49.79 1.59
C PHE A 29 18.46 -48.64 2.54
N GLY A 30 19.76 -48.31 2.60
CA GLY A 30 20.22 -47.07 3.20
C GLY A 30 19.67 -45.87 2.43
N GLU A 31 18.89 -45.04 3.10
CA GLU A 31 18.63 -43.67 2.68
C GLU A 31 18.49 -42.77 3.90
N SER A 32 18.85 -41.51 3.71
CA SER A 32 18.62 -40.35 4.58
C SER A 32 19.72 -39.95 5.57
N GLY A 33 20.98 -39.98 5.12
CA GLY A 33 21.94 -38.95 5.49
C GLY A 33 21.60 -37.61 4.83
N VAL A 34 20.46 -36.99 5.18
CA VAL A 34 20.12 -35.64 4.70
C VAL A 34 21.05 -34.67 5.43
N SER A 35 22.21 -34.44 4.84
CA SER A 35 23.27 -33.54 5.32
C SER A 35 22.69 -32.31 6.03
N LEU A 36 23.13 -32.06 7.27
CA LEU A 36 22.76 -30.87 8.04
C LEU A 36 22.95 -29.56 7.23
N SER A 37 23.81 -29.56 6.21
CA SER A 37 24.02 -28.40 5.32
C SER A 37 22.80 -28.09 4.44
N LEU A 38 22.10 -29.12 3.94
CA LEU A 38 20.91 -28.95 3.10
C LEU A 38 19.71 -28.45 3.92
N GLN A 39 19.55 -28.96 5.14
CA GLN A 39 18.51 -28.50 6.05
C GLN A 39 18.73 -27.03 6.47
N ASN A 40 19.99 -26.66 6.75
CA ASN A 40 20.35 -25.27 7.04
C ASN A 40 20.18 -24.34 5.83
N LEU A 41 20.47 -24.81 4.61
CA LEU A 41 20.24 -24.05 3.38
C LEU A 41 18.75 -23.84 3.10
N ALA A 42 17.91 -24.86 3.30
CA ALA A 42 16.46 -24.76 3.16
C ALA A 42 15.87 -23.77 4.17
N ARG A 43 16.31 -23.81 5.43
CA ARG A 43 15.93 -22.83 6.46
C ARG A 43 16.38 -21.41 6.12
N ARG A 44 17.59 -21.23 5.59
CA ARG A 44 18.10 -19.93 5.12
C ARG A 44 17.28 -19.40 3.93
N ARG A 45 16.92 -20.26 2.97
CA ARG A 45 16.05 -19.89 1.83
C ARG A 45 14.63 -19.53 2.29
N ALA A 46 14.06 -20.30 3.21
CA ALA A 46 12.75 -20.01 3.79
C ALA A 46 12.77 -18.68 4.57
N ALA A 47 13.77 -18.45 5.43
CA ALA A 47 13.93 -17.20 6.16
C ALA A 47 14.16 -16.01 5.21
N LYS A 48 15.01 -16.15 4.18
CA LYS A 48 15.22 -15.11 3.16
C LYS A 48 13.94 -14.84 2.35
N LYS A 49 13.17 -15.87 2.01
CA LYS A 49 11.86 -15.74 1.35
C LYS A 49 10.85 -15.03 2.25
N ILE A 50 10.77 -15.38 3.53
CA ILE A 50 9.90 -14.74 4.52
C ILE A 50 10.30 -13.27 4.72
N LEU A 51 11.59 -12.97 4.84
CA LEU A 51 12.11 -11.60 4.96
C LEU A 51 11.78 -10.77 3.71
N ILE A 52 11.97 -11.34 2.52
CA ILE A 52 11.57 -10.70 1.25
C ILE A 52 10.06 -10.46 1.24
N THR A 53 9.24 -11.41 1.70
CA THR A 53 7.77 -11.27 1.67
C THR A 53 7.28 -10.21 2.68
N LYS A 54 7.88 -10.13 3.87
CA LYS A 54 7.51 -9.17 4.93
C LYS A 54 7.91 -7.73 4.59
N VAL A 55 8.93 -7.53 3.77
CA VAL A 55 9.36 -6.20 3.28
C VAL A 55 8.49 -5.72 2.10
N MET A 56 7.65 -6.59 1.51
CA MET A 56 7.00 -6.34 0.22
C MET A 56 5.51 -5.98 0.28
N ALA A 57 4.87 -6.07 1.46
CA ALA A 57 3.49 -5.67 1.66
C ALA A 57 3.45 -4.25 2.23
N SER A 58 3.03 -3.29 1.42
CA SER A 58 2.80 -1.93 1.90
C SER A 58 1.44 -1.85 2.61
N ALA A 59 1.40 -1.17 3.74
CA ALA A 59 0.15 -0.83 4.44
C ALA A 59 -0.18 0.65 4.20
N VAL A 60 -1.44 1.02 4.39
CA VAL A 60 -1.87 2.42 4.37
C VAL A 60 -2.51 2.71 5.73
N ASP A 61 -2.05 3.76 6.40
CA ASP A 61 -2.71 4.31 7.56
C ASP A 61 -4.03 4.95 7.10
N LYS A 62 -5.12 4.20 7.24
CA LYS A 62 -6.42 4.59 6.71
C LYS A 62 -7.02 5.78 7.44
N GLU A 63 -6.72 5.97 8.72
CA GLU A 63 -7.29 7.06 9.51
C GLU A 63 -6.58 8.37 9.18
N GLY A 64 -5.26 8.41 9.28
CA GLY A 64 -4.49 9.61 8.95
C GLY A 64 -4.66 10.07 7.49
N VAL A 65 -4.70 9.13 6.55
CA VAL A 65 -4.95 9.47 5.13
C VAL A 65 -6.39 9.94 4.91
N ARG A 66 -7.38 9.38 5.63
CA ARG A 66 -8.78 9.81 5.53
C ARG A 66 -8.94 11.22 6.05
N ASP A 67 -8.36 11.55 7.19
CA ASP A 67 -8.51 12.86 7.81
C ASP A 67 -7.92 13.96 6.92
N ALA A 68 -6.70 13.76 6.43
CA ALA A 68 -6.07 14.68 5.47
C ALA A 68 -6.85 14.78 4.14
N TYR A 69 -7.41 13.67 3.67
CA TYR A 69 -8.27 13.66 2.47
C TYR A 69 -9.56 14.45 2.67
N GLN A 70 -10.21 14.35 3.84
CA GLN A 70 -11.39 15.15 4.15
C GLN A 70 -11.05 16.62 4.34
N ASP A 71 -9.88 16.91 4.91
CA ASP A 71 -9.41 18.28 5.08
C ASP A 71 -9.22 18.97 3.73
N VAL A 72 -8.52 18.37 2.76
CA VAL A 72 -8.37 18.96 1.41
C VAL A 72 -9.71 19.11 0.68
N ARG A 73 -10.66 18.21 0.95
CA ARG A 73 -12.01 18.26 0.36
C ARG A 73 -12.91 19.30 0.98
N SER A 74 -12.69 19.64 2.25
CA SER A 74 -13.52 20.61 2.92
C SER A 74 -13.37 21.97 2.26
N ASP A 75 -14.50 22.65 2.06
CA ASP A 75 -14.49 24.01 1.55
C ASP A 75 -14.12 25.03 2.63
N THR A 76 -14.15 24.61 3.90
CA THR A 76 -13.90 25.46 5.08
C THR A 76 -12.42 25.55 5.44
N SER A 77 -11.61 24.59 4.99
CA SER A 77 -10.17 24.51 5.25
C SER A 77 -9.38 25.24 4.15
N GLY A 78 -8.33 25.95 4.57
CA GLY A 78 -7.36 26.58 3.67
C GLY A 78 -6.50 25.57 2.90
N THR A 79 -6.41 24.34 3.41
CA THR A 79 -5.59 23.25 2.87
C THR A 79 -5.93 22.95 1.40
N ASN A 80 -4.94 23.12 0.53
CA ASN A 80 -5.05 22.83 -0.90
C ASN A 80 -4.43 21.48 -1.26
N TRP A 81 -3.45 21.02 -0.50
CA TRP A 81 -2.79 19.75 -0.79
C TRP A 81 -2.44 18.98 0.48
N ALA A 82 -2.37 17.67 0.33
CA ALA A 82 -1.86 16.76 1.35
C ALA A 82 -0.83 15.81 0.73
N LEU A 83 0.28 15.58 1.42
CA LEU A 83 1.37 14.70 1.03
C LEU A 83 1.37 13.45 1.91
N PHE A 84 1.47 12.29 1.26
CA PHE A 84 1.56 10.98 1.86
C PHE A 84 2.92 10.38 1.56
N ARG A 85 3.68 10.09 2.62
CA ARG A 85 5.02 9.49 2.53
C ARG A 85 5.04 8.08 3.09
N TYR A 86 6.10 7.37 2.76
CA TYR A 86 6.35 6.02 3.26
C TYR A 86 7.15 6.08 4.56
N LYS A 87 6.56 5.71 5.69
CA LYS A 87 7.27 5.39 6.93
C LYS A 87 7.54 3.88 6.96
N GLY A 88 8.67 3.49 6.40
CA GLY A 88 9.06 2.08 6.25
C GLY A 88 8.22 1.38 5.16
N ALA A 89 7.26 0.55 5.58
CA ALA A 89 6.33 -0.14 4.69
C ALA A 89 4.91 0.46 4.72
N GLU A 90 4.67 1.47 5.55
CA GLU A 90 3.35 2.07 5.69
C GLU A 90 3.29 3.45 5.03
N ILE A 91 2.20 3.74 4.34
CA ILE A 91 1.90 5.06 3.76
C ILE A 91 1.10 5.83 4.79
N VAL A 92 1.66 6.96 5.23
CA VAL A 92 1.06 7.83 6.25
C VAL A 92 0.97 9.26 5.73
N HIS A 93 0.07 10.04 6.34
CA HIS A 93 0.08 11.49 6.18
C HIS A 93 1.36 12.08 6.77
N ASP A 94 2.01 12.97 6.02
CA ASP A 94 3.24 13.65 6.45
C ASP A 94 2.99 15.14 6.68
N CYS A 95 2.64 15.86 5.60
CA CYS A 95 2.37 17.29 5.65
C CYS A 95 1.21 17.67 4.72
N SER A 96 0.61 18.80 5.02
CA SER A 96 -0.47 19.41 4.26
C SER A 96 -0.24 20.92 4.23
N GLY A 97 -0.68 21.58 3.16
CA GLY A 97 -0.46 23.01 3.01
C GLY A 97 -1.36 23.65 1.96
N GLU A 98 -1.16 24.94 1.75
CA GLU A 98 -1.94 25.74 0.81
C GLU A 98 -1.19 26.00 -0.50
N ASN A 99 0.13 26.16 -0.43
CA ASN A 99 0.93 26.58 -1.57
C ASN A 99 1.56 25.39 -2.29
N LEU A 100 1.43 25.35 -3.62
CA LEU A 100 2.02 24.27 -4.43
C LEU A 100 3.56 24.26 -4.36
N GLN A 101 4.20 25.41 -4.08
CA GLN A 101 5.65 25.50 -3.92
C GLN A 101 6.15 24.71 -2.71
N GLU A 102 5.46 24.79 -1.57
CA GLU A 102 5.77 24.00 -0.38
C GLU A 102 5.69 22.49 -0.65
N LEU A 103 4.74 22.08 -1.51
CA LEU A 103 4.65 20.70 -1.95
C LEU A 103 5.89 20.30 -2.77
N LYS A 104 6.38 21.15 -3.68
CA LYS A 104 7.60 20.86 -4.47
C LYS A 104 8.81 20.71 -3.58
N ASP A 105 9.01 21.64 -2.65
CA ASP A 105 10.17 21.65 -1.75
C ASP A 105 10.16 20.43 -0.82
N ALA A 106 8.98 19.87 -0.56
CA ALA A 106 8.83 18.65 0.20
C ALA A 106 9.17 17.37 -0.60
N LEU A 107 9.22 17.38 -1.94
CA LEU A 107 9.50 16.19 -2.75
C LEU A 107 11.00 15.92 -2.87
N SER A 108 11.46 14.74 -2.44
CA SER A 108 12.85 14.31 -2.61
C SER A 108 13.02 13.35 -3.79
N ASP A 109 14.19 13.38 -4.43
CA ASP A 109 14.52 12.54 -5.59
C ASP A 109 14.75 11.06 -5.24
N ASP A 110 15.05 10.76 -3.98
CA ASP A 110 15.34 9.40 -3.49
C ASP A 110 14.10 8.64 -3.00
N GLU A 111 12.93 9.30 -3.01
CA GLU A 111 11.71 8.75 -2.44
C GLU A 111 10.57 8.68 -3.46
N ARG A 112 9.55 7.92 -3.07
CA ARG A 112 8.25 7.86 -3.72
C ARG A 112 7.23 8.43 -2.76
N ALA A 113 6.27 9.18 -3.26
CA ALA A 113 5.23 9.78 -2.42
C ALA A 113 3.92 9.87 -3.22
N PHE A 114 2.81 10.08 -2.52
CA PHE A 114 1.54 10.41 -3.15
C PHE A 114 1.08 11.76 -2.64
N ALA A 115 0.56 12.60 -3.50
CA ALA A 115 -0.04 13.86 -3.10
C ALA A 115 -1.47 13.95 -3.60
N PHE A 116 -2.34 14.58 -2.82
CA PHE A 116 -3.70 14.88 -3.20
C PHE A 116 -3.86 16.39 -3.25
N VAL A 117 -4.20 16.92 -4.43
CA VAL A 117 -4.15 18.36 -4.71
C VAL A 117 -5.51 18.85 -5.17
N ARG A 118 -5.97 19.96 -4.58
CA ARG A 118 -7.14 20.73 -4.97
C ARG A 118 -6.75 21.74 -6.04
N VAL A 119 -7.37 21.63 -7.20
CA VAL A 119 -7.17 22.53 -8.33
C VAL A 119 -8.48 23.26 -8.63
N PHE A 120 -8.41 24.58 -8.71
CA PHE A 120 -9.55 25.40 -9.13
C PHE A 120 -9.54 25.50 -10.65
N ALA A 121 -10.41 24.75 -11.31
CA ALA A 121 -10.53 24.76 -12.77
C ALA A 121 -11.87 25.40 -13.17
N GLY A 122 -11.85 26.26 -14.19
CA GLY A 122 -13.03 26.95 -14.69
C GLY A 122 -12.78 28.39 -15.11
N ASP A 123 -13.68 28.89 -15.93
CA ASP A 123 -13.75 30.29 -16.37
C ASP A 123 -14.41 31.18 -15.30
N GLU A 124 -14.49 32.47 -15.60
CA GLU A 124 -15.00 33.52 -14.71
C GLU A 124 -16.40 33.24 -14.14
N MET A 125 -17.18 32.36 -14.77
CA MET A 125 -18.54 31.99 -14.36
C MET A 125 -18.67 30.56 -13.78
N SER A 126 -17.64 29.71 -13.83
CA SER A 126 -17.74 28.33 -13.31
C SER A 126 -16.47 27.80 -12.67
N LYS A 127 -15.97 28.50 -11.65
CA LYS A 127 -14.89 28.01 -10.78
C LYS A 127 -15.36 26.76 -10.02
N ARG A 128 -15.03 25.58 -10.53
CA ARG A 128 -15.31 24.30 -9.87
C ARG A 128 -14.02 23.74 -9.30
N LYS A 129 -14.08 23.28 -8.06
CA LYS A 129 -12.97 22.54 -7.43
C LYS A 129 -12.91 21.16 -8.07
N LYS A 130 -11.74 20.81 -8.60
CA LYS A 130 -11.42 19.48 -9.06
C LYS A 130 -10.23 18.97 -8.28
N PHE A 131 -10.17 17.67 -8.07
CA PHE A 131 -9.13 17.04 -7.27
C PHE A 131 -8.22 16.20 -8.15
N VAL A 132 -6.93 16.24 -7.88
CA VAL A 132 -5.91 15.49 -8.62
C VAL A 132 -5.19 14.58 -7.65
N LEU A 133 -5.08 13.30 -8.02
CA LEU A 133 -4.20 12.36 -7.32
C LEU A 133 -2.85 12.35 -8.05
N LEU A 134 -1.83 12.86 -7.39
CA LEU A 134 -0.47 12.92 -7.89
C LEU A 134 0.35 11.76 -7.30
N THR A 135 1.10 11.09 -8.16
CA THR A 135 2.07 10.07 -7.77
C THR A 135 3.47 10.59 -8.09
N TRP A 136 4.28 10.78 -7.05
CA TRP A 136 5.68 11.18 -7.16
C TRP A 136 6.59 9.95 -7.16
N VAL A 137 7.45 9.85 -8.15
CA VAL A 137 8.49 8.82 -8.23
C VAL A 137 9.82 9.47 -8.55
N GLY A 138 10.64 9.67 -7.52
CA GLY A 138 11.93 10.31 -7.70
C GLY A 138 12.89 9.51 -8.60
N PRO A 139 13.80 10.20 -9.33
CA PRO A 139 14.71 9.58 -10.29
C PRO A 139 15.68 8.59 -9.65
N SER A 140 16.04 8.74 -8.38
CA SER A 140 16.96 7.86 -7.67
C SER A 140 16.29 6.63 -7.03
N VAL A 141 14.96 6.50 -7.16
CA VAL A 141 14.22 5.37 -6.61
C VAL A 141 14.56 4.06 -7.36
N SER A 142 14.94 3.02 -6.61
CA SER A 142 15.23 1.68 -7.15
C SER A 142 14.05 1.11 -7.98
N THR A 143 14.36 0.41 -9.07
CA THR A 143 13.37 -0.19 -9.99
C THR A 143 12.31 -1.04 -9.30
N LEU A 144 12.70 -1.80 -8.25
CA LEU A 144 11.76 -2.63 -7.50
C LEU A 144 10.71 -1.81 -6.74
N LYS A 145 11.13 -0.70 -6.12
CA LYS A 145 10.22 0.23 -5.44
C LYS A 145 9.29 0.91 -6.44
N ARG A 146 9.78 1.28 -7.63
CA ARG A 146 8.96 1.86 -8.71
C ARG A 146 7.86 0.90 -9.16
N ALA A 147 8.18 -0.38 -9.37
CA ALA A 147 7.19 -1.39 -9.73
C ALA A 147 6.06 -1.52 -8.69
N ARG A 148 6.39 -1.35 -7.39
CA ARG A 148 5.43 -1.42 -6.28
C ARG A 148 4.50 -0.22 -6.17
N VAL A 149 4.89 0.94 -6.70
CA VAL A 149 4.04 2.14 -6.74
C VAL A 149 2.67 1.84 -7.34
N SER A 150 2.58 0.98 -8.36
CA SER A 150 1.31 0.58 -8.98
C SER A 150 0.34 -0.12 -8.01
N ILE A 151 0.88 -0.94 -7.11
CA ILE A 151 0.12 -1.69 -6.10
C ILE A 151 -0.23 -0.75 -4.94
N ASP A 152 0.74 0.03 -4.48
CA ASP A 152 0.60 1.01 -3.41
C ASP A 152 -0.45 2.07 -3.79
N LYS A 153 -0.45 2.50 -5.05
CA LYS A 153 -1.46 3.40 -5.63
C LYS A 153 -2.86 2.81 -5.53
N ALA A 154 -3.03 1.51 -5.78
CA ALA A 154 -4.33 0.85 -5.65
C ALA A 154 -4.83 0.86 -4.20
N LEU A 155 -3.93 0.75 -3.21
CA LEU A 155 -4.27 0.84 -1.80
C LEU A 155 -4.69 2.26 -1.39
N VAL A 156 -3.96 3.28 -1.85
CA VAL A 156 -4.31 4.69 -1.58
C VAL A 156 -5.69 5.04 -2.14
N LYS A 157 -6.02 4.55 -3.35
CA LYS A 157 -7.34 4.73 -3.97
C LYS A 157 -8.50 4.11 -3.20
N GLN A 158 -8.26 3.13 -2.32
CA GLN A 158 -9.33 2.61 -1.47
C GLN A 158 -9.82 3.66 -0.47
N VAL A 159 -8.95 4.58 -0.07
CA VAL A 159 -9.26 5.70 0.85
C VAL A 159 -9.61 6.96 0.07
N VAL A 160 -8.80 7.31 -0.92
CA VAL A 160 -8.96 8.50 -1.79
C VAL A 160 -9.78 8.12 -3.02
N GLN A 161 -11.10 8.22 -2.90
CA GLN A 161 -12.03 7.71 -3.93
C GLN A 161 -12.44 8.78 -4.96
N ASN A 162 -12.50 10.05 -4.57
CA ASN A 162 -13.00 11.12 -5.44
C ASN A 162 -11.86 11.98 -5.96
N PHE A 163 -11.48 11.76 -7.21
CA PHE A 163 -10.52 12.57 -7.95
C PHE A 163 -10.94 12.66 -9.43
N ALA A 164 -10.53 13.73 -10.11
CA ALA A 164 -10.83 13.96 -11.52
C ALA A 164 -9.73 13.40 -12.43
N VAL A 165 -8.47 13.52 -12.03
CA VAL A 165 -7.30 13.12 -12.82
C VAL A 165 -6.28 12.44 -11.94
N GLU A 166 -5.60 11.44 -12.49
CA GLU A 166 -4.40 10.84 -11.92
C GLU A 166 -3.19 11.25 -12.74
N LEU A 167 -2.14 11.72 -12.06
CA LEU A 167 -0.88 12.10 -12.69
C LEU A 167 0.26 11.35 -12.01
N GLN A 168 1.24 10.96 -12.81
CA GLN A 168 2.52 10.47 -12.34
C GLN A 168 3.59 11.42 -12.83
N ILE A 169 4.43 11.90 -11.92
CA ILE A 169 5.50 12.86 -12.22
C ILE A 169 6.81 12.34 -11.64
N GLU A 170 7.89 12.57 -12.38
CA GLU A 170 9.26 12.17 -12.00
C GLU A 170 10.20 13.36 -11.79
N SER A 171 9.81 14.58 -12.20
CA SER A 171 10.54 15.83 -11.98
C SER A 171 9.69 16.87 -11.23
N PRO A 172 10.21 17.53 -10.18
CA PRO A 172 9.43 18.52 -9.42
C PRO A 172 9.13 19.78 -10.26
N ASP A 173 9.92 20.03 -11.31
CA ASP A 173 9.76 21.17 -12.21
C ASP A 173 8.46 21.06 -13.04
N GLU A 174 8.04 19.84 -13.36
CA GLU A 174 6.80 19.58 -14.10
C GLU A 174 5.54 19.94 -13.29
N LEU A 175 5.66 20.01 -11.96
CA LEU A 175 4.54 20.29 -11.07
C LEU A 175 4.18 21.78 -11.08
N SER A 176 3.63 22.33 -12.16
CA SER A 176 3.13 23.71 -12.18
C SER A 176 1.61 23.78 -12.03
N ASP A 177 1.09 24.90 -11.52
CA ASP A 177 -0.35 25.16 -11.50
C ASP A 177 -0.95 25.06 -12.91
N ASP A 178 -0.25 25.58 -13.92
CA ASP A 178 -0.67 25.51 -15.32
C ASP A 178 -0.69 24.08 -15.84
N PHE A 179 0.31 23.26 -15.48
CA PHE A 179 0.32 21.85 -15.84
C PHE A 179 -0.88 21.10 -15.23
N LEU A 180 -1.14 21.30 -13.93
CA LEU A 180 -2.28 20.70 -13.24
C LEU A 180 -3.61 21.15 -13.84
N ARG A 181 -3.78 22.45 -14.10
CA ARG A 181 -4.97 23.01 -14.76
C ARG A 181 -5.17 22.40 -16.14
N SER A 182 -4.14 22.38 -16.98
CA SER A 182 -4.22 21.81 -18.33
C SER A 182 -4.60 20.33 -18.33
N ALA A 183 -4.09 19.55 -17.36
CA ALA A 183 -4.42 18.14 -17.21
C ALA A 183 -5.90 17.95 -16.81
N VAL A 184 -6.36 18.78 -15.89
CA VAL A 184 -7.72 18.79 -15.36
C VAL A 184 -8.75 19.26 -16.41
N ASP A 185 -8.37 20.20 -17.26
CA ASP A 185 -9.23 20.72 -18.34
C ASP A 185 -9.32 19.73 -19.50
N ARG A 186 -8.21 19.05 -19.84
CA ARG A 186 -8.19 17.98 -20.84
C ARG A 186 -9.18 16.86 -20.51
N VAL A 187 -9.26 16.46 -19.24
CA VAL A 187 -10.21 15.44 -18.77
C VAL A 187 -11.60 16.04 -18.54
N GLY A 188 -11.68 17.34 -18.29
CA GLY A 188 -12.91 18.06 -17.99
C GLY A 188 -13.88 18.24 -19.15
N GLY A 189 -13.45 18.02 -20.40
CA GLY A 189 -14.32 17.96 -21.59
C GLY A 189 -15.08 19.24 -21.96
N ALA A 190 -14.94 20.32 -21.18
CA ALA A 190 -15.65 21.59 -21.34
C ALA A 190 -14.92 22.58 -22.26
N ASN A 191 -14.16 22.07 -23.24
CA ASN A 191 -13.64 22.90 -24.33
C ASN A 191 -14.80 23.15 -25.31
N TYR A 192 -15.65 24.12 -24.97
CA TYR A 192 -16.55 24.72 -25.94
C TYR A 192 -15.67 25.44 -26.97
N GLY A 193 -15.25 24.71 -27.99
CA GLY A 193 -14.66 25.29 -29.18
C GLY A 193 -15.71 26.17 -29.84
N THR A 194 -15.75 27.45 -29.47
CA THR A 194 -16.26 28.50 -30.35
C THR A 194 -15.34 28.51 -31.55
N GLY A 195 -15.67 27.68 -32.53
CA GLY A 195 -15.04 27.68 -33.83
C GLY A 195 -15.27 29.04 -34.48
N THR A 196 -14.34 29.97 -34.28
CA THR A 196 -14.17 31.08 -35.20
C THR A 196 -13.62 30.48 -36.49
N ARG A 197 -14.54 30.02 -37.34
CA ARG A 197 -14.28 29.90 -38.77
C ARG A 197 -14.09 31.34 -39.28
N THR A 198 -12.84 31.69 -39.52
CA THR A 198 -12.48 32.82 -40.38
C THR A 198 -11.58 32.28 -41.47
#